data_AF-A0A101GT82-F1
#
_entry.id   AF-A0A101GT82-F1
#
_cell.length_a   1.000
_cell.length_b   1.000
_cell.length_c   1.000
_cell.angle_alpha   90.00
_cell.angle_beta   90.00
_cell.angle_gamma   90.00
#
_symmetry.space_group_name_H-M   'P 1'
#
loop_
_entity.id
_entity.type
_entity.pdbx_description
1 polymer ?
#
loop_
_entity_poly.entity_id
_entity_poly.type
_entity_poly.pdbx_seq_one_letter_code
_entity_poly.pdbx_strand_id
1 'polypeptide(L)'
;MVPIIFRLIKAKVLFSLFMLSALGHFHSYSITREQMKIGLPERQVAILMYHHINDFYAAKGNISTKLFIQHLNMLQKEGYHVISVDSYAKFLEGKGDIPRKSAIITFDDGYESFYKYAYPELSKRHLPATDFIIVGLVGKTNGNLHYLTWAQMKKCSSMK
;
A
#
# COMPACT_ATOMS: atom_id res chain seq x y z
N MET A 1 -31.57 16.54 -48.64
CA MET A 1 -30.82 15.29 -48.44
C MET A 1 -30.92 14.93 -46.96
N VAL A 2 -31.81 13.96 -46.64
CA VAL A 2 -31.94 13.11 -45.41
C VAL A 2 -32.06 13.79 -44.01
N PRO A 3 -32.91 13.26 -43.08
CA PRO A 3 -33.63 14.07 -42.07
C PRO A 3 -33.31 13.80 -40.57
N ILE A 4 -33.97 14.62 -39.74
CA ILE A 4 -34.35 14.62 -38.30
C ILE A 4 -34.38 13.26 -37.54
N ILE A 5 -34.00 13.22 -36.23
CA ILE A 5 -34.77 12.67 -35.04
C ILE A 5 -33.99 12.79 -33.68
N PHE A 6 -34.77 13.09 -32.63
CA PHE A 6 -34.56 13.33 -31.17
C PHE A 6 -33.96 12.17 -30.31
N ARG A 7 -33.37 12.50 -29.13
CA ARG A 7 -33.89 12.11 -27.76
C ARG A 7 -33.05 12.54 -26.52
N LEU A 8 -33.74 13.23 -25.58
CA LEU A 8 -33.75 13.16 -24.08
C LEU A 8 -32.42 13.39 -23.30
N ILE A 9 -32.17 14.51 -22.61
CA ILE A 9 -32.78 15.11 -21.39
C ILE A 9 -32.95 14.14 -20.21
N LYS A 10 -32.20 14.40 -19.11
CA LYS A 10 -32.74 14.75 -17.79
C LYS A 10 -31.65 15.27 -16.84
N ALA A 11 -31.71 16.57 -16.57
CA ALA A 11 -31.13 17.22 -15.41
C ALA A 11 -32.28 17.78 -14.54
N LYS A 12 -32.04 17.79 -13.22
CA LYS A 12 -32.72 18.54 -12.15
C LYS A 12 -34.00 17.97 -11.52
N VAL A 13 -33.93 17.77 -10.20
CA VAL A 13 -34.92 18.20 -9.20
C VAL A 13 -34.09 18.84 -8.08
N LEU A 14 -33.76 20.13 -8.15
CA LEU A 14 -34.50 21.32 -7.74
C LEU A 14 -34.75 21.41 -6.22
N PHE A 15 -33.98 22.31 -5.62
CA PHE A 15 -33.99 22.78 -4.24
C PHE A 15 -34.96 23.97 -4.15
N SER A 16 -36.05 23.89 -3.37
CA SER A 16 -36.69 25.04 -2.70
C SER A 16 -37.91 24.64 -1.82
N LEU A 17 -37.73 24.76 -0.50
CA LEU A 17 -38.61 25.35 0.55
C LEU A 17 -40.12 25.01 0.69
N PHE A 18 -40.45 24.36 1.82
CA PHE A 18 -41.58 24.52 2.79
C PHE A 18 -41.77 23.13 3.46
N MET A 19 -41.81 22.87 4.77
CA MET A 19 -42.39 23.58 5.91
C MET A 19 -41.91 22.91 7.21
N LEU A 20 -41.69 23.69 8.28
CA LEU A 20 -41.48 23.17 9.64
C LEU A 20 -42.70 22.36 10.12
N SER A 21 -42.47 21.17 10.67
CA SER A 21 -43.10 20.78 11.94
C SER A 21 -42.22 19.77 12.67
N ALA A 22 -41.83 20.17 13.88
CA ALA A 22 -41.20 19.34 14.88
C ALA A 22 -42.11 18.16 15.24
N LEU A 23 -41.54 16.96 15.41
CA LEU A 23 -41.81 16.01 16.50
C LEU A 23 -41.03 14.71 16.25
N GLY A 24 -40.43 14.20 17.33
CA GLY A 24 -39.37 13.22 17.28
C GLY A 24 -39.75 11.88 16.66
N HIS A 25 -38.89 11.42 15.75
CA HIS A 25 -38.63 10.01 15.57
C HIS A 25 -37.12 9.81 15.60
N PHE A 26 -36.63 9.33 16.75
CA PHE A 26 -35.32 8.74 16.89
C PHE A 26 -35.31 7.49 15.99
N HIS A 27 -34.98 7.69 14.71
CA HIS A 27 -34.76 6.58 13.80
C HIS A 27 -33.43 5.96 14.24
N SER A 28 -33.52 4.90 15.03
CA SER A 28 -32.40 4.01 15.28
C SER A 28 -31.96 3.50 13.91
N TYR A 29 -30.92 4.13 13.35
CA TYR A 29 -30.19 3.58 12.24
C TYR A 29 -29.52 2.33 12.80
N SER A 30 -30.23 1.21 12.73
CA SER A 30 -29.63 -0.10 12.88
C SER A 30 -28.62 -0.22 11.75
N ILE A 31 -27.36 0.09 12.07
CA ILE A 31 -26.22 -0.21 11.21
C ILE A 31 -26.26 -1.72 11.01
N THR A 32 -26.80 -2.15 9.87
CA THR A 32 -26.84 -3.55 9.50
C THR A 32 -25.41 -4.05 9.37
N ARG A 33 -25.15 -5.32 9.72
CA ARG A 33 -23.83 -5.96 9.58
C ARG A 33 -23.22 -5.84 8.18
N GLU A 34 -24.00 -5.44 7.18
CA GLU A 34 -23.58 -5.20 5.81
C GLU A 34 -22.66 -3.99 5.66
N GLN A 35 -22.84 -2.93 6.46
CA GLN A 35 -21.97 -1.75 6.50
C GLN A 35 -20.64 -2.01 7.22
N MET A 36 -20.49 -3.17 7.87
CA MET A 36 -19.26 -3.62 8.55
C MET A 36 -18.39 -4.55 7.69
N LYS A 37 -18.64 -4.64 6.38
CA LYS A 37 -17.54 -5.00 5.48
C LYS A 37 -16.67 -3.76 5.36
N ILE A 38 -15.53 -3.73 6.07
CA ILE A 38 -14.37 -2.94 5.63
C ILE A 38 -13.84 -3.62 4.36
N GLY A 39 -14.68 -3.65 3.34
CA GLY A 39 -14.35 -4.00 1.98
C GLY A 39 -13.80 -2.72 1.39
N LEU A 40 -12.50 -2.58 1.50
CA LEU A 40 -11.74 -1.64 0.71
C LEU A 40 -12.28 -1.65 -0.75
N PRO A 41 -12.69 -0.52 -1.38
CA PRO A 41 -13.08 -0.44 -2.79
C PRO A 41 -12.22 -1.30 -3.72
N GLU A 42 -12.79 -1.79 -4.82
CA GLU A 42 -12.27 -2.94 -5.60
C GLU A 42 -10.78 -2.90 -6.01
N ARG A 43 -10.14 -1.72 -5.97
CA ARG A 43 -8.71 -1.51 -6.23
C ARG A 43 -8.01 -0.73 -5.12
N GLN A 44 -8.18 -1.14 -3.87
CA GLN A 44 -7.30 -0.63 -2.81
C GLN A 44 -5.98 -1.38 -2.75
N VAL A 45 -4.95 -0.64 -2.35
CA VAL A 45 -3.59 -1.12 -2.21
C VAL A 45 -3.17 -1.03 -0.75
N ALA A 46 -2.78 -2.15 -0.16
CA ALA A 46 -2.17 -2.16 1.16
C ALA A 46 -0.70 -1.74 1.05
N ILE A 47 -0.25 -0.77 1.85
CA ILE A 47 1.16 -0.35 1.88
C ILE A 47 1.75 -0.81 3.21
N LEU A 48 2.73 -1.70 3.14
CA LEU A 48 3.48 -2.20 4.29
C LEU A 48 4.80 -1.44 4.35
N MET A 49 5.02 -0.72 5.44
CA MET A 49 6.21 0.09 5.67
C MET A 49 7.03 -0.51 6.82
N TYR A 50 8.30 -0.74 6.56
CA TYR A 50 9.27 -1.26 7.50
C TYR A 50 10.40 -0.24 7.70
N HIS A 51 11.14 -0.37 8.79
CA HIS A 51 12.38 0.39 8.97
C HIS A 51 13.52 -0.61 9.15
N HIS A 52 13.63 -1.19 10.33
CA HIS A 52 14.76 -2.05 10.70
C HIS A 52 14.30 -3.50 10.95
N ILE A 53 15.05 -4.46 10.40
CA ILE A 53 14.87 -5.89 10.70
C ILE A 53 15.95 -6.31 11.68
N ASN A 54 15.54 -6.74 12.87
CA ASN A 54 16.43 -7.03 13.98
C ASN A 54 15.93 -8.18 14.85
N ASP A 55 16.77 -9.20 15.01
CA ASP A 55 16.48 -10.40 15.80
C ASP A 55 17.05 -10.34 17.24
N PHE A 56 17.87 -9.33 17.56
CA PHE A 56 18.64 -9.28 18.81
C PHE A 56 17.96 -8.43 19.89
N TYR A 57 17.21 -7.40 19.52
CA TYR A 57 16.50 -6.56 20.47
C TYR A 57 15.21 -5.98 19.90
N ALA A 58 14.19 -5.89 20.74
CA ALA A 58 12.95 -5.20 20.42
C ALA A 58 13.13 -3.70 20.63
N ALA A 59 12.90 -2.92 19.58
CA ALA A 59 12.75 -1.47 19.67
C ALA A 59 11.49 -1.06 18.90
N LYS A 60 10.91 0.08 19.24
CA LYS A 60 9.73 0.59 18.54
C LYS A 60 10.07 0.79 17.06
N GLY A 61 9.30 0.17 16.18
CA GLY A 61 9.51 0.22 14.73
C GLY A 61 10.40 -0.90 14.16
N ASN A 62 11.06 -1.70 15.00
CA ASN A 62 11.80 -2.87 14.56
C ASN A 62 10.87 -4.09 14.45
N ILE A 63 11.14 -4.96 13.49
CA ILE A 63 10.55 -6.30 13.43
C ILE A 63 11.63 -7.36 13.35
N SER A 64 11.32 -8.58 13.80
CA SER A 64 12.22 -9.72 13.59
C SER A 64 12.16 -10.23 12.15
N THR A 65 13.22 -10.90 11.71
CA THR A 65 13.27 -11.59 10.42
C THR A 65 12.15 -12.62 10.32
N LYS A 66 11.86 -13.32 11.42
CA LYS A 66 10.76 -14.29 11.50
C LYS A 66 9.40 -13.63 11.23
N LEU A 67 9.13 -12.48 11.85
CA LEU A 67 7.88 -11.76 11.65
C LEU A 67 7.76 -11.21 10.22
N PHE A 68 8.85 -10.70 9.66
CA PHE A 68 8.88 -10.27 8.25
C PHE A 68 8.50 -11.41 7.31
N ILE A 69 9.09 -12.59 7.48
CA ILE A 69 8.76 -13.78 6.69
C ILE A 69 7.28 -14.17 6.87
N GLN A 70 6.74 -14.07 8.08
CA GLN A 70 5.32 -14.33 8.32
C GLN A 70 4.41 -13.36 7.56
N HIS A 71 4.78 -12.08 7.45
CA HIS A 71 4.04 -11.12 6.64
C HIS A 71 4.09 -11.48 5.15
N LEU A 72 5.25 -11.85 4.61
CA LEU A 72 5.38 -12.28 3.21
C LEU A 72 4.51 -13.52 2.93
N ASN A 73 4.56 -14.51 3.84
CA ASN A 73 3.76 -15.71 3.72
C ASN A 73 2.26 -15.40 3.79
N MET A 74 1.84 -14.44 4.64
CA MET A 74 0.45 -14.00 4.72
C MET A 74 0.00 -13.35 3.41
N LEU A 75 0.80 -12.44 2.84
CA LEU A 75 0.47 -11.81 1.56
C LEU A 75 0.26 -12.86 0.46
N GLN A 76 1.16 -13.83 0.35
CA GLN A 76 1.04 -14.90 -0.65
C GLN A 76 -0.16 -15.81 -0.38
N LYS A 77 -0.35 -16.25 0.87
CA LYS A 77 -1.47 -17.12 1.28
C LYS A 77 -2.83 -16.47 1.01
N GLU A 78 -2.95 -15.18 1.27
CA GLU A 78 -4.18 -14.42 1.06
C GLU A 78 -4.35 -13.96 -0.40
N GLY A 79 -3.42 -14.29 -1.30
CA GLY A 79 -3.52 -13.96 -2.72
C GLY A 79 -3.31 -12.47 -3.02
N TYR A 80 -2.46 -11.79 -2.26
CA TYR A 80 -2.04 -10.43 -2.59
C TYR A 80 -1.03 -10.41 -3.74
N HIS A 81 -1.18 -9.46 -4.65
CA HIS A 81 -0.21 -9.16 -5.67
C HIS A 81 0.72 -8.04 -5.18
N VAL A 82 1.97 -8.38 -4.88
CA VAL A 82 2.94 -7.35 -4.52
C VAL A 82 3.39 -6.63 -5.78
N ILE A 83 3.10 -5.33 -5.86
CA ILE A 83 3.43 -4.46 -7.00
C ILE A 83 4.50 -3.45 -6.59
N SER A 84 5.25 -2.93 -7.57
CA SER A 84 6.20 -1.85 -7.33
C SER A 84 5.50 -0.51 -7.14
N VAL A 85 6.16 0.41 -6.43
CA VAL A 85 5.74 1.81 -6.33
C VAL A 85 5.58 2.44 -7.72
N ASP A 86 6.46 2.13 -8.67
CA ASP A 86 6.38 2.63 -10.05
C ASP A 86 5.10 2.20 -10.78
N SER A 87 4.71 0.92 -10.64
CA SER A 87 3.47 0.41 -11.23
C SER A 87 2.25 1.07 -10.61
N TYR A 88 2.30 1.32 -9.30
CA TYR A 88 1.22 2.03 -8.61
C TYR A 88 1.14 3.51 -9.01
N ALA A 89 2.28 4.20 -9.14
CA ALA A 89 2.33 5.58 -9.61
C ALA A 89 1.73 5.71 -11.02
N LYS A 90 2.11 4.82 -11.93
CA LYS A 90 1.54 4.75 -13.28
C LYS A 90 0.02 4.54 -13.27
N PHE A 91 -0.49 3.66 -12.40
CA PHE A 91 -1.93 3.47 -12.22
C PHE A 91 -2.64 4.75 -11.75
N LEU A 92 -2.06 5.48 -10.78
CA LEU A 92 -2.61 6.76 -10.32
C LEU A 92 -2.64 7.84 -11.42
N GLU A 93 -1.71 7.78 -12.37
CA GLU A 93 -1.71 8.64 -13.56
C GLU A 93 -2.69 8.18 -14.66
N GLY A 94 -3.46 7.11 -14.43
CA GLY A 94 -4.32 6.51 -15.45
C GLY A 94 -3.57 5.75 -16.55
N LYS A 95 -2.29 5.43 -16.32
CA LYS A 95 -1.40 4.72 -17.25
C LYS A 95 -1.20 3.27 -16.80
N GLY A 96 -2.12 2.39 -17.18
CA GLY A 96 -2.07 0.97 -16.81
C GLY A 96 -3.05 0.61 -15.69
N ASP A 97 -3.07 -0.67 -15.32
CA ASP A 97 -3.96 -1.21 -14.28
C ASP A 97 -3.15 -1.98 -13.25
N ILE A 98 -3.74 -2.19 -12.07
CA ILE A 98 -3.18 -3.00 -10.99
C ILE A 98 -4.11 -4.16 -10.66
N PRO A 99 -3.57 -5.31 -10.22
CA PRO A 99 -4.39 -6.42 -9.78
C PRO A 99 -5.28 -6.04 -8.58
N ARG A 100 -6.44 -6.70 -8.46
CA ARG A 100 -7.21 -6.67 -7.20
C ARG A 100 -6.37 -7.28 -6.09
N LYS A 101 -6.56 -6.83 -4.84
CA LYS A 101 -5.73 -7.23 -3.68
C LYS A 101 -4.24 -6.93 -3.94
N SER A 102 -3.92 -5.70 -4.31
CA SER A 102 -2.52 -5.28 -4.46
C SER A 102 -1.91 -4.91 -3.11
N ALA A 103 -0.61 -5.18 -2.95
CA ALA A 103 0.18 -4.71 -1.83
C ALA A 103 1.49 -4.08 -2.32
N ILE A 104 2.03 -3.14 -1.55
CA ILE A 104 3.35 -2.55 -1.77
C ILE A 104 4.18 -2.77 -0.51
N ILE A 105 5.43 -3.15 -0.69
CA ILE A 105 6.40 -3.30 0.39
C ILE A 105 7.41 -2.16 0.30
N THR A 106 7.54 -1.42 1.39
CA THR A 106 8.44 -0.28 1.51
C THR A 106 9.32 -0.40 2.74
N PHE A 107 10.52 0.15 2.64
CA PHE A 107 11.48 0.33 3.72
C PHE A 107 11.90 1.79 3.75
N ASP A 108 12.19 2.30 4.95
CA ASP A 108 12.72 3.64 5.15
C ASP A 108 14.12 3.59 5.76
N ASP A 109 14.81 4.72 5.74
CA ASP A 109 16.13 5.01 6.33
C ASP A 109 17.34 4.41 5.61
N GLY A 110 17.19 3.28 4.91
CA GLY A 110 18.29 2.60 4.22
C GLY A 110 19.21 1.84 5.16
N TYR A 111 18.65 1.11 6.13
CA TYR A 111 19.43 0.25 7.03
C TYR A 111 19.99 -0.99 6.33
N GLU A 112 21.20 -1.41 6.70
CA GLU A 112 21.86 -2.61 6.17
C GLU A 112 21.05 -3.89 6.43
N SER A 113 20.20 -3.89 7.46
CA SER A 113 19.27 -4.99 7.74
C SER A 113 18.37 -5.33 6.55
N PHE A 114 18.01 -4.34 5.71
CA PHE A 114 17.27 -4.59 4.48
C PHE A 114 18.05 -5.56 3.59
N TYR A 115 19.32 -5.26 3.29
CA TYR A 115 20.17 -6.11 2.46
C TYR A 115 20.44 -7.49 3.11
N LYS A 116 20.64 -7.53 4.43
CA LYS A 116 20.98 -8.77 5.15
C LYS A 116 19.79 -9.72 5.31
N TYR A 117 18.60 -9.19 5.60
CA TYR A 117 17.46 -10.00 6.04
C TYR A 117 16.23 -9.90 5.13
N ALA A 118 15.90 -8.72 4.61
CA ALA A 118 14.73 -8.56 3.75
C ALA A 118 15.01 -9.02 2.31
N TYR A 119 16.08 -8.51 1.72
CA TYR A 119 16.40 -8.70 0.31
C TYR A 119 16.49 -10.17 -0.11
N PRO A 120 17.14 -11.09 0.64
CA PRO A 120 17.19 -12.49 0.26
C PRO A 120 15.80 -13.14 0.21
N GLU A 121 14.90 -12.77 1.13
CA GLU A 121 13.55 -13.33 1.19
C GLU A 121 12.61 -12.78 0.11
N LEU A 122 12.75 -11.49 -0.21
CA LEU A 122 12.06 -10.85 -1.33
C LEU A 122 12.53 -11.43 -2.66
N SER A 123 13.84 -11.59 -2.85
CA SER A 123 14.44 -12.13 -4.06
C SER A 123 14.02 -13.57 -4.35
N LYS A 124 14.05 -14.46 -3.33
CA LYS A 124 13.56 -15.84 -3.47
C LYS A 124 12.11 -15.94 -3.95
N ARG A 125 11.29 -14.92 -3.65
CA ARG A 125 9.86 -14.88 -3.95
C ARG A 125 9.52 -14.00 -5.16
N HIS A 126 10.51 -13.35 -5.78
CA HIS A 126 10.33 -12.37 -6.86
C HIS A 126 9.35 -11.26 -6.47
N LEU A 127 9.40 -10.79 -5.23
CA LEU A 127 8.53 -9.73 -4.73
C LEU A 127 9.26 -8.38 -4.83
N PRO A 128 8.68 -7.38 -5.51
CA PRO A 128 9.26 -6.06 -5.54
C PRO A 128 9.14 -5.37 -4.18
N ALA A 129 10.12 -4.53 -3.86
CA ALA A 129 10.09 -3.63 -2.71
C ALA A 129 10.84 -2.34 -3.04
N THR A 130 10.52 -1.26 -2.33
CA THR A 130 11.19 0.04 -2.44
C THR A 130 11.82 0.41 -1.11
N ASP A 131 13.09 0.82 -1.11
CA ASP A 131 13.78 1.32 0.09
C ASP A 131 14.08 2.82 -0.11
N PHE A 132 13.54 3.66 0.77
CA PHE A 132 13.68 5.12 0.74
C PHE A 132 14.93 5.54 1.50
N ILE A 133 16.02 5.69 0.76
CA ILE A 133 17.37 5.87 1.30
C ILE A 133 17.64 7.31 1.74
N ILE A 134 18.14 7.48 2.97
CA ILE A 134 18.75 8.74 3.41
C ILE A 134 20.19 8.80 2.86
N VAL A 135 20.37 9.44 1.71
CA VAL A 135 21.65 9.47 0.95
C VAL A 135 22.84 9.90 1.82
N GLY A 136 22.64 10.85 2.73
CA GLY A 136 23.68 11.34 3.64
C GLY A 136 24.18 10.32 4.68
N LEU A 137 23.52 9.17 4.82
CA LEU A 137 23.88 8.10 5.75
C LEU A 137 24.43 6.85 5.06
N VAL A 138 24.44 6.80 3.73
CA VAL A 138 24.95 5.66 2.96
C VAL A 138 26.39 5.31 3.37
N GLY A 139 26.60 4.03 3.72
CA GLY A 139 27.88 3.50 4.17
C GLY A 139 28.32 3.94 5.57
N LYS A 140 27.50 4.71 6.30
CA LYS A 140 27.79 5.10 7.68
C LYS A 140 27.39 4.01 8.66
N THR A 141 27.90 4.15 9.89
CA THR A 141 27.56 3.30 11.04
C THR A 141 27.38 4.19 12.26
N ASN A 142 26.34 3.94 13.05
CA ASN A 142 26.08 4.60 14.33
C ASN A 142 25.90 3.54 15.42
N GLY A 143 26.96 3.29 16.19
CA GLY A 143 27.00 2.15 17.12
C GLY A 143 26.82 0.82 16.37
N ASN A 144 25.78 0.06 16.72
CA ASN A 144 25.44 -1.21 16.06
C ASN A 144 24.49 -1.04 14.85
N LEU A 145 24.11 0.19 14.51
CA LEU A 145 23.23 0.48 13.40
C LEU A 145 24.07 0.77 12.16
N HIS A 146 23.98 -0.10 11.17
CA HIS A 146 24.69 0.03 9.90
C HIS A 146 23.72 0.45 8.80
N TYR A 147 24.16 1.36 7.94
CA TYR A 147 23.41 1.79 6.76
C TYR A 147 23.91 1.08 5.50
N LEU A 148 23.03 0.95 4.51
CA LEU A 148 23.37 0.36 3.22
C LEU A 148 24.56 1.06 2.58
N THR A 149 25.42 0.28 1.94
CA THR A 149 26.48 0.78 1.06
C THR A 149 25.98 0.87 -0.38
N TRP A 150 26.66 1.69 -1.20
CA TRP A 150 26.40 1.74 -2.64
C TRP A 150 26.54 0.37 -3.33
N ALA A 151 27.50 -0.46 -2.88
CA ALA A 151 27.71 -1.80 -3.43
C ALA A 151 26.53 -2.73 -3.13
N GLN A 152 26.00 -2.70 -1.91
CA GLN A 152 24.81 -3.46 -1.52
C GLN A 152 23.58 -3.01 -2.32
N MET A 153 23.36 -1.69 -2.47
CA MET A 153 22.25 -1.16 -3.26
C MET A 153 22.33 -1.56 -4.73
N LYS A 154 23.52 -1.51 -5.35
CA LYS A 154 23.73 -2.00 -6.73
C LYS A 154 23.32 -3.46 -6.87
N LYS A 155 23.67 -4.30 -5.88
CA LYS A 155 23.26 -5.70 -5.87
C LYS A 155 21.75 -5.86 -5.74
N CYS A 156 21.09 -5.10 -4.85
CA CYS A 156 19.64 -5.11 -4.72
C CYS A 156 18.91 -4.70 -6.01
N SER A 157 19.40 -3.67 -6.70
CA SER A 157 18.80 -3.17 -7.95
C SER A 157 18.95 -4.11 -9.15
N SER A 158 19.83 -5.11 -9.06
CA SER A 158 20.08 -6.08 -10.13
C SER A 158 19.06 -7.24 -10.17
N MET A 159 18.16 -7.29 -9.18
CA MET A 159 17.06 -8.25 -9.12
C MET A 159 16.08 -7.97 -10.28
N LYS A 160 15.95 -8.94 -11.18
CA LYS A 160 14.96 -8.94 -12.26
C LYS A 160 13.68 -9.63 -11.82
#